data_AF-A0AAT9H5J0-F1
#
_entry.id   AF-A0AAT9H5J0-F1
#
_cell.length_a   1.000
_cell.length_b   1.000
_cell.length_c   1.000
_cell.angle_alpha   90.00
_cell.angle_beta   90.00
_cell.angle_gamma   90.00
#
_symmetry.space_group_name_H-M   'P 1'
#
loop_
_entity.id
_entity.type
_entity.pdbx_description
1 polymer ?
#
loop_
_entity_poly.entity_id
_entity_poly.type
_entity_poly.pdbx_seq_one_letter_code
_entity_poly.pdbx_strand_id
1 'polypeptide(L)'
;MVFTAVNLKKHSGKTLPQIVFSDLDYFIWAYENNAFKNPHLKQEAEYIFKRIKNIKIPKQNSEEYEVEYLIHPPTGKFGHFELVLKTTPLHRGGSPAFRTENIDLTVARSIAAYDKSGCHTMIECLKKYYFGDSSHKMVKNRCEDFFNHDSNFVL
;
A
#
# COMPACT_ATOMS: atom_id res chain seq x y z
N MET A 1 -11.64 -14.26 -1.24
CA MET A 1 -11.94 -13.86 -2.62
C MET A 1 -11.09 -14.70 -3.59
N VAL A 2 -11.62 -15.07 -4.75
CA VAL A 2 -10.81 -15.67 -5.84
C VAL A 2 -10.51 -14.54 -6.84
N PHE A 3 -9.23 -14.33 -7.15
CA PHE A 3 -8.80 -13.22 -8.01
C PHE A 3 -8.60 -13.65 -9.45
N THR A 4 -9.07 -12.82 -10.37
CA THR A 4 -8.99 -13.09 -11.80
C THR A 4 -7.67 -12.56 -12.37
N ALA A 5 -7.05 -13.34 -13.26
CA ALA A 5 -5.91 -12.84 -14.02
C ALA A 5 -6.36 -11.74 -15.00
N VAL A 6 -5.67 -10.61 -15.01
CA VAL A 6 -5.99 -9.52 -15.91
C VAL A 6 -5.38 -9.74 -17.29
N ASN A 7 -6.03 -9.19 -18.32
CA ASN A 7 -5.46 -9.07 -19.66
C ASN A 7 -5.13 -7.60 -19.96
N LEU A 8 -4.21 -7.01 -19.20
CA LEU A 8 -3.86 -5.58 -19.26
C LEU A 8 -2.41 -5.40 -19.68
N LYS A 9 -2.13 -5.26 -20.99
CA LYS A 9 -0.79 -4.96 -21.57
C LYS A 9 0.37 -5.56 -20.75
N LYS A 10 1.12 -4.70 -20.04
CA LYS A 10 2.32 -5.02 -19.24
C LYS A 10 2.06 -5.89 -18.00
N HIS A 11 0.81 -6.06 -17.59
CA HIS A 11 0.37 -6.87 -16.45
C HIS A 11 -0.44 -8.10 -16.86
N SER A 12 -0.47 -8.45 -18.15
CA SER A 12 -1.22 -9.63 -18.60
C SER A 12 -0.78 -10.89 -17.84
N GLY A 13 -1.75 -11.68 -17.39
CA GLY A 13 -1.54 -12.91 -16.61
C GLY A 13 -1.33 -12.70 -15.10
N LYS A 14 -1.23 -11.45 -14.61
CA LYS A 14 -1.16 -11.14 -13.17
C LYS A 14 -2.56 -10.95 -12.57
N THR A 15 -2.72 -11.22 -11.28
CA THR A 15 -3.93 -10.81 -10.54
C THR A 15 -3.78 -9.40 -9.96
N LEU A 16 -4.90 -8.75 -9.61
CA LEU A 16 -4.85 -7.40 -9.02
C LEU A 16 -3.97 -7.31 -7.75
N PRO A 17 -3.98 -8.29 -6.83
CA PRO A 17 -3.02 -8.33 -5.72
C PRO A 17 -1.56 -8.31 -6.17
N GLN A 18 -1.20 -9.06 -7.22
CA GLN A 18 0.16 -9.04 -7.76
C GLN A 18 0.52 -7.68 -8.36
N ILE A 19 -0.45 -6.98 -8.95
CA ILE A 19 -0.24 -5.63 -9.49
C ILE A 19 0.02 -4.66 -8.34
N VAL A 20 -0.72 -4.71 -7.23
CA VAL A 20 -0.43 -3.86 -6.05
C VAL A 20 1.02 -4.01 -5.59
N PHE A 21 1.50 -5.24 -5.42
CA PHE A 21 2.86 -5.47 -4.92
C PHE A 21 3.98 -5.26 -5.96
N SER A 22 3.66 -5.18 -7.25
CA SER A 22 4.68 -4.97 -8.31
C SER A 22 4.62 -3.60 -9.00
N ASP A 23 3.48 -2.91 -8.95
CA ASP A 23 3.23 -1.62 -9.58
C ASP A 23 2.02 -0.93 -8.91
N LEU A 24 2.21 -0.49 -7.67
CA LEU A 24 1.19 0.19 -6.87
C LEU A 24 0.66 1.46 -7.55
N ASP A 25 1.55 2.26 -8.18
CA ASP A 25 1.20 3.46 -8.93
C ASP A 25 0.18 3.15 -10.03
N TYR A 26 0.46 2.13 -10.84
CA TYR A 26 -0.47 1.68 -11.88
C TYR A 26 -1.80 1.19 -11.30
N PHE A 27 -1.79 0.40 -10.22
CA PHE A 27 -3.03 -0.09 -9.61
C PHE A 27 -3.94 1.07 -9.18
N ILE A 28 -3.40 2.03 -8.43
CA ILE A 28 -4.16 3.20 -7.95
C ILE A 28 -4.67 3.99 -9.16
N TRP A 29 -3.82 4.23 -10.17
CA TRP A 29 -4.23 4.98 -11.36
C TRP A 29 -5.35 4.28 -12.12
N ALA A 30 -5.23 2.97 -12.30
CA ALA A 30 -6.20 2.16 -13.01
C ALA A 30 -7.54 2.11 -12.29
N TYR A 31 -7.55 2.09 -10.96
CA TYR A 31 -8.77 2.18 -10.16
C TYR A 31 -9.42 3.57 -10.30
N GLU A 32 -8.69 4.65 -10.04
CA GLU A 32 -9.22 6.02 -10.07
C GLU A 32 -9.74 6.43 -11.46
N ASN A 33 -9.14 5.92 -12.53
CA ASN A 33 -9.53 6.21 -13.92
C ASN A 33 -10.53 5.21 -14.49
N ASN A 34 -11.13 4.35 -13.66
CA ASN A 34 -12.10 3.32 -14.08
C ASN A 34 -11.56 2.42 -15.23
N ALA A 35 -10.25 2.13 -15.24
CA ALA A 35 -9.59 1.35 -16.28
C ALA A 35 -9.98 -0.13 -16.24
N PHE A 36 -10.43 -0.64 -15.08
CA PHE A 36 -10.99 -1.98 -14.94
C PHE A 36 -12.42 -2.03 -15.48
N LYS A 37 -12.60 -2.43 -16.74
CA LYS A 37 -13.91 -2.38 -17.41
C LYS A 37 -14.83 -3.59 -17.11
N ASN A 38 -14.25 -4.75 -16.85
CA ASN A 38 -15.01 -5.98 -16.54
C ASN A 38 -15.67 -5.87 -15.14
N PRO A 39 -16.97 -6.19 -14.97
CA PRO A 39 -17.66 -6.18 -13.68
C PRO A 39 -16.93 -6.93 -12.54
N HIS A 40 -16.38 -8.12 -12.80
CA HIS A 40 -15.63 -8.88 -11.82
C HIS A 40 -14.35 -8.14 -11.39
N LEU A 41 -13.61 -7.59 -12.36
CA LEU A 41 -12.40 -6.80 -12.05
C LEU A 41 -12.72 -5.50 -11.31
N LYS A 42 -13.87 -4.87 -11.56
CA LYS A 42 -14.32 -3.72 -10.77
C LYS A 42 -14.57 -4.09 -9.33
N GLN A 43 -15.25 -5.22 -9.08
CA GLN A 43 -15.51 -5.71 -7.74
C GLN A 43 -14.20 -6.09 -7.01
N GLU A 44 -13.29 -6.78 -7.69
CA GLU A 44 -11.95 -7.09 -7.15
C GLU A 44 -11.16 -5.81 -6.86
N ALA A 45 -11.19 -4.83 -7.76
CA ALA A 45 -10.48 -3.58 -7.59
C ALA A 45 -11.04 -2.76 -6.41
N GLU A 46 -12.35 -2.69 -6.24
CA GLU A 46 -13.02 -2.07 -5.08
C GLU A 46 -12.63 -2.75 -3.77
N TYR A 47 -12.69 -4.10 -3.76
CA TYR A 47 -12.30 -4.90 -2.60
C TYR A 47 -10.86 -4.62 -2.16
N ILE A 48 -9.93 -4.57 -3.13
CA ILE A 48 -8.51 -4.30 -2.90
C ILE A 48 -8.30 -2.83 -2.53
N PHE A 49 -8.97 -1.89 -3.20
CA PHE A 49 -8.80 -0.46 -2.96
C PHE A 49 -9.22 -0.08 -1.54
N LYS A 50 -10.35 -0.60 -1.05
CA LYS A 50 -10.74 -0.46 0.37
C LYS A 50 -9.63 -0.98 1.30
N ARG A 51 -9.01 -2.11 0.96
CA ARG A 51 -8.00 -2.79 1.78
C ARG A 51 -6.65 -2.08 1.82
N ILE A 52 -6.14 -1.59 0.68
CA ILE A 52 -4.85 -0.88 0.65
C ILE A 52 -4.89 0.44 1.43
N LYS A 53 -6.08 1.01 1.65
CA LYS A 53 -6.30 2.20 2.48
C LYS A 53 -6.43 1.91 3.96
N ASN A 54 -6.61 0.65 4.36
CA ASN A 54 -6.99 0.25 5.71
C ASN A 54 -6.16 -0.96 6.19
N ILE A 55 -4.86 -0.98 5.89
CA ILE A 55 -3.97 -2.05 6.32
C ILE A 55 -3.68 -1.88 7.81
N LYS A 56 -3.89 -2.93 8.61
CA LYS A 56 -3.65 -2.92 10.06
C LYS A 56 -2.16 -2.74 10.37
N ILE A 57 -1.83 -2.14 11.51
CA ILE A 57 -0.44 -2.12 11.97
C ILE A 57 -0.05 -3.53 12.47
N PRO A 58 1.03 -4.17 11.94
CA PRO A 58 1.42 -5.54 12.31
C PRO A 58 2.21 -5.58 13.63
N LYS A 59 1.61 -5.06 14.71
CA LYS A 59 2.16 -5.05 16.07
C LYS A 59 1.13 -5.61 17.05
N GLN A 60 1.62 -6.19 18.15
CA GLN A 60 0.78 -6.37 19.33
C GLN A 60 0.39 -4.98 19.86
N ASN A 61 -0.85 -4.84 20.34
CA ASN A 61 -1.44 -3.56 20.77
C ASN A 61 -1.34 -2.47 19.69
N SER A 62 -1.79 -2.80 18.46
CA SER A 62 -1.73 -1.91 17.29
C SER A 62 -2.33 -0.51 17.53
N GLU A 63 -3.27 -0.39 18.46
CA GLU A 63 -3.96 0.84 18.89
C GLU A 63 -3.04 1.87 19.58
N GLU A 64 -1.90 1.44 20.12
CA GLU A 64 -0.88 2.30 20.72
C GLU A 64 0.06 2.93 19.69
N TYR A 65 0.00 2.44 18.44
CA TYR A 65 0.88 2.86 17.35
C TYR A 65 0.14 3.72 16.32
N GLU A 66 0.91 4.53 15.62
CA GLU A 66 0.52 5.28 14.44
C GLU A 66 1.55 5.06 13.32
N VAL A 67 1.11 5.27 12.08
CA VAL A 67 1.97 5.26 10.91
C VAL A 67 2.40 6.70 10.62
N GLU A 68 3.68 7.01 10.79
CA GLU A 68 4.25 8.31 10.46
C GLU A 68 4.82 8.26 9.04
N TYR A 69 4.27 9.05 8.11
CA TYR A 69 4.75 9.17 6.74
C TYR A 69 5.67 10.37 6.62
N LEU A 70 6.88 10.15 6.13
CA LEU A 70 7.88 11.19 5.93
C LEU A 70 7.93 11.59 4.46
N ILE A 71 7.93 12.89 4.21
CA ILE A 71 8.09 13.47 2.88
C ILE A 71 9.57 13.77 2.67
N HIS A 72 10.14 13.28 1.57
CA HIS A 72 11.53 13.53 1.20
C HIS A 72 11.70 15.00 0.77
N PRO A 73 12.39 15.86 1.57
CA PRO A 73 12.35 17.31 1.35
C PRO A 73 12.89 17.77 -0.01
N PRO A 74 14.01 17.21 -0.53
CA PRO A 74 14.52 17.64 -1.83
C PRO A 74 13.57 17.42 -3.00
N THR A 75 12.68 16.42 -2.92
CA THR A 75 11.80 16.05 -4.04
C THR A 75 10.32 16.28 -3.78
N GLY A 76 9.92 16.54 -2.53
CA GLY A 76 8.50 16.66 -2.14
C GLY A 76 7.70 15.36 -2.32
N LYS A 77 8.39 14.21 -2.40
CA LYS A 77 7.82 12.89 -2.68
C LYS A 77 7.74 12.05 -1.42
N PHE A 78 7.04 10.92 -1.48
CA PHE A 78 7.07 9.97 -0.38
C PHE A 78 8.51 9.48 -0.14
N GLY A 79 8.99 9.64 1.09
CA GLY A 79 10.29 9.14 1.53
C GLY A 79 10.16 7.71 2.05
N HIS A 80 9.58 7.55 3.23
CA HIS A 80 9.30 6.26 3.87
C HIS A 80 8.21 6.44 4.93
N PHE A 81 7.77 5.34 5.55
CA PHE A 81 6.93 5.42 6.75
C PHE A 81 7.51 4.62 7.91
N GLU A 82 7.17 5.04 9.12
CA GLU A 82 7.56 4.40 10.37
C GLU A 82 6.35 4.07 11.22
N LEU A 83 6.44 2.99 12.01
CA LEU A 83 5.45 2.66 13.04
C LEU A 83 5.96 3.23 14.37
N VAL A 84 5.26 4.22 14.91
CA VAL A 84 5.69 4.96 16.10
C VAL A 84 4.62 4.87 17.18
N LEU A 85 5.02 4.92 18.45
CA LEU A 85 4.05 5.05 19.55
C LEU A 85 3.34 6.40 19.46
N LYS A 86 2.05 6.45 19.81
CA LYS A 86 1.27 7.70 19.91
C LYS A 86 1.91 8.72 20.83
N THR A 87 2.60 8.26 21.86
CA THR A 87 3.33 9.11 22.82
C THR A 87 4.62 9.70 22.26
N THR A 88 5.16 9.14 21.17
CA THR A 88 6.36 9.69 20.52
C THR A 88 6.00 11.02 19.88
N PRO A 89 6.68 12.13 20.20
CA PRO A 89 6.45 13.41 19.55
C PRO A 89 6.59 13.29 18.03
N LEU A 90 5.79 14.05 17.26
CA LEU A 90 5.92 14.10 15.81
C LEU A 90 7.37 14.42 15.41
N HIS A 91 7.87 13.77 14.37
CA HIS A 91 9.22 13.97 13.85
C HIS A 91 9.61 15.46 13.81
N ARG A 92 10.65 15.84 14.58
CA ARG A 92 11.17 17.22 14.68
C ARG A 92 12.42 17.45 13.79
N GLY A 93 12.58 16.67 12.73
CA GLY A 93 13.64 16.89 11.74
C GLY A 93 13.22 17.84 10.62
N GLY A 94 14.08 18.01 9.63
CA GLY A 94 13.80 18.86 8.46
C GLY A 94 12.76 18.28 7.50
N SER A 95 12.31 17.04 7.71
CA SER A 95 11.33 16.36 6.86
C SER A 95 9.91 16.60 7.37
N PRO A 96 9.01 17.17 6.55
CA PRO A 96 7.59 17.21 6.88
C PRO A 96 7.06 15.79 7.08
N ALA A 97 6.24 15.61 8.11
CA ALA A 97 5.63 14.33 8.43
C ALA A 97 4.20 14.50 8.93
N PHE A 98 3.39 13.45 8.76
CA PHE A 98 2.05 13.36 9.33
C PHE A 98 1.74 11.90 9.69
N ARG A 99 0.66 11.67 10.44
CA ARG A 99 0.33 10.36 10.98
C ARG A 99 -1.08 9.88 10.63
N THR A 100 -1.25 8.56 10.55
CA THR A 100 -2.55 7.87 10.45
C THR A 100 -2.59 6.66 11.39
N GLU A 101 -3.78 6.19 11.74
CA GLU A 101 -3.98 5.04 12.64
C GLU A 101 -3.74 3.68 11.98
N ASN A 102 -3.74 3.65 10.65
CA ASN A 102 -3.55 2.46 9.84
C ASN A 102 -2.62 2.75 8.66
N ILE A 103 -2.05 1.72 8.05
CA ILE A 103 -1.24 1.87 6.85
C ILE A 103 -2.19 2.13 5.66
N ASP A 104 -1.94 3.23 4.94
CA ASP A 104 -2.65 3.63 3.72
C ASP A 104 -1.63 3.78 2.59
N LEU A 105 -1.64 2.83 1.65
CA LEU A 105 -0.69 2.82 0.52
C LEU A 105 -0.99 3.91 -0.51
N THR A 106 -2.16 4.55 -0.47
CA THR A 106 -2.54 5.63 -1.39
C THR A 106 -1.85 6.95 -1.07
N VAL A 107 -1.32 7.09 0.15
CA VAL A 107 -0.61 8.28 0.64
C VAL A 107 0.51 8.74 -0.30
N ALA A 108 1.26 7.81 -0.91
CA ALA A 108 2.32 8.17 -1.84
C ALA A 108 1.80 9.04 -3.01
N ARG A 109 0.62 8.73 -3.54
CA ARG A 109 -0.02 9.52 -4.61
C ARG A 109 -0.76 10.75 -4.11
N SER A 110 -1.21 10.76 -2.85
CA SER A 110 -1.73 11.97 -2.21
C SER A 110 -0.64 13.02 -1.96
N ILE A 111 0.59 12.59 -1.70
CA ILE A 111 1.77 13.48 -1.58
C ILE A 111 2.17 14.02 -2.96
N ALA A 112 2.25 13.15 -3.98
CA ALA A 112 2.58 13.55 -5.34
C ALA A 112 1.83 12.69 -6.38
N ALA A 113 1.04 13.34 -7.25
CA ALA A 113 0.05 12.69 -8.15
C ALA A 113 0.62 11.59 -9.08
N TYR A 114 1.94 11.57 -9.28
CA TYR A 114 2.69 10.55 -10.04
C TYR A 114 4.04 10.28 -9.36
N ASP A 115 4.04 9.33 -8.42
CA ASP A 115 5.21 8.99 -7.62
C ASP A 115 5.56 7.51 -7.71
N LYS A 116 6.02 7.08 -8.88
CA LYS A 116 6.45 5.68 -9.09
C LYS A 116 7.51 5.21 -8.10
N SER A 117 8.46 6.08 -7.81
CA SER A 117 9.52 5.83 -6.84
C SER A 117 8.97 5.73 -5.43
N GLY A 118 8.10 6.66 -5.02
CA GLY A 118 7.46 6.63 -3.71
C GLY A 118 6.53 5.43 -3.53
N CYS A 119 5.75 5.08 -4.54
CA CYS A 119 4.92 3.87 -4.55
C CYS A 119 5.77 2.59 -4.45
N HIS A 120 6.97 2.57 -5.05
CA HIS A 120 7.90 1.46 -4.87
C HIS A 120 8.40 1.39 -3.42
N THR A 121 8.89 2.51 -2.87
CA THR A 121 9.36 2.58 -1.48
C THR A 121 8.25 2.27 -0.47
N MET A 122 7.00 2.64 -0.76
CA MET A 122 5.82 2.33 0.05
C MET A 122 5.64 0.81 0.19
N ILE A 123 5.77 0.07 -0.92
CA ILE A 123 5.70 -1.39 -0.93
C ILE A 123 6.89 -2.02 -0.19
N GLU A 124 8.09 -1.46 -0.32
CA GLU A 124 9.26 -1.92 0.44
C GLU A 124 9.07 -1.75 1.96
N CYS A 125 8.53 -0.60 2.39
CA CYS A 125 8.19 -0.35 3.79
C CYS A 125 7.14 -1.34 4.30
N LEU A 126 6.06 -1.54 3.54
CA LEU A 126 5.02 -2.52 3.88
C LEU A 126 5.62 -3.92 4.07
N LYS A 127 6.45 -4.37 3.14
CA LYS A 127 7.07 -5.70 3.21
C LYS A 127 8.01 -5.83 4.41
N LYS A 128 8.79 -4.80 4.71
CA LYS A 128 9.66 -4.78 5.90
C LYS A 128 8.85 -5.01 7.18
N TYR A 129 7.70 -4.36 7.34
CA TYR A 129 6.89 -4.50 8.56
C TYR A 129 6.07 -5.80 8.62
N TYR A 130 5.51 -6.25 7.49
CA TYR A 130 4.67 -7.45 7.48
C TYR A 130 5.43 -8.76 7.31
N PHE A 131 6.57 -8.74 6.61
CA PHE A 131 7.32 -9.93 6.23
C PHE A 131 8.77 -9.92 6.72
N GLY A 132 9.19 -8.86 7.43
CA GLY A 132 10.53 -8.74 8.00
C GLY A 132 11.63 -8.33 7.01
N ASP A 133 11.32 -8.21 5.72
CA ASP A 133 12.29 -7.94 4.65
C ASP A 133 11.66 -7.10 3.54
N SER A 134 12.28 -5.97 3.17
CA SER A 134 11.81 -5.12 2.05
C SER A 134 11.88 -5.83 0.70
N SER A 135 12.80 -6.79 0.57
CA SER A 135 12.99 -7.62 -0.63
C SER A 135 12.12 -8.87 -0.66
N HIS A 136 11.21 -9.05 0.31
CA HIS A 136 10.39 -10.26 0.40
C HIS A 136 9.65 -10.53 -0.92
N LYS A 137 9.85 -11.74 -1.47
CA LYS A 137 9.32 -12.13 -2.77
C LYS A 137 7.80 -12.37 -2.68
N MET A 138 7.05 -11.54 -3.39
CA MET A 138 5.59 -11.59 -3.48
C MET A 138 5.16 -12.39 -4.72
N VAL A 139 5.15 -13.72 -4.59
CA VAL A 139 4.56 -14.63 -5.59
C VAL A 139 3.03 -14.57 -5.55
N LYS A 140 2.36 -15.06 -6.61
CA LYS A 140 0.89 -14.99 -6.78
C LYS A 140 0.11 -15.31 -5.49
N ASN A 141 0.29 -16.52 -4.96
CA ASN A 141 -0.48 -16.96 -3.78
C ASN A 141 -0.24 -16.04 -2.57
N ARG A 142 1.00 -15.60 -2.32
CA ARG A 142 1.28 -14.67 -1.20
C ARG A 142 0.58 -13.33 -1.35
N CYS A 143 0.54 -12.78 -2.57
CA CYS A 143 -0.20 -11.55 -2.82
C CYS A 143 -1.69 -11.74 -2.52
N GLU A 144 -2.28 -12.83 -3.04
CA GLU A 144 -3.70 -13.12 -2.89
C GLU A 144 -4.07 -13.43 -1.43
N ASP A 145 -3.24 -14.23 -0.75
CA ASP A 145 -3.38 -14.55 0.66
C ASP A 145 -3.36 -13.28 1.51
N PHE A 146 -2.44 -12.34 1.26
CA PHE A 146 -2.40 -11.07 1.99
C PHE A 146 -3.75 -10.34 1.97
N PHE A 147 -4.41 -10.26 0.81
CA PHE A 147 -5.71 -9.60 0.67
C PHE A 147 -6.90 -10.42 1.17
N ASN A 148 -6.77 -11.74 1.18
CA ASN A 148 -7.82 -12.66 1.66
C ASN A 148 -7.83 -12.84 3.17
N HIS A 149 -6.77 -12.47 3.89
CA HIS A 149 -6.71 -12.52 5.35
C HIS A 149 -7.25 -11.23 5.95
N ASP A 150 -8.52 -11.23 6.37
CA ASP A 150 -9.19 -10.05 6.94
C ASP A 150 -8.48 -9.49 8.17
N SER A 151 -7.75 -10.31 8.93
CA SER A 151 -6.93 -9.88 10.07
C SER A 151 -5.81 -8.89 9.71
N ASN A 152 -5.45 -8.78 8.42
CA ASN A 152 -4.48 -7.81 7.92
C ASN A 152 -5.05 -6.40 7.78
N PHE A 153 -6.37 -6.21 7.96
CA PHE A 153 -7.05 -4.97 7.64
C PHE A 153 -7.94 -4.49 8.81
N VAL A 154 -8.27 -3.19 8.78
CA VAL A 154 -9.29 -2.57 9.62
C VAL A 154 -10.54 -2.41 8.75
N LEU A 155 -11.55 -3.30 8.91
CA LEU A 155 -12.65 -3.48 7.94
C LEU A 155 -14.00 -2.92 8.38
#